data_AF-A0A2V9LQY8-F1
#
_entry.id   AF-A0A2V9LQY8-F1
#
_cell.length_a   1.000
_cell.length_b   1.000
_cell.length_c   1.000
_cell.angle_alpha   90.00
_cell.angle_beta   90.00
_cell.angle_gamma   90.00
#
_symmetry.space_group_name_H-M   'P 1'
#
loop_
_entity.id
_entity.type
_entity.pdbx_description
1 polymer ?
#
loop_
_entity_poly.entity_id
_entity_poly.type
_entity_poly.pdbx_seq_one_letter_code
_entity_poly.pdbx_strand_id
1 'polypeptide(L)'
;MIAVEAKDLNRNPKPADEDGMSGGASKANPLPAEHPEKLRRSERVFIRIPIEVKGREGDGKLFSEQTATVVINRHGARIRLKAAVRPEDTVSVTNHQNSMTCPFRVVAREAKALGTGPEWGVECLEPDLNFWGISFPEKIIEPTPTPTVPDSVDALLECSACRSREFAQLTLDEYRQLASTMRLERHCPRCGANTAWSFGFVEAEEETPGQVSAGEFRGESGAERRRAKRVALKLPVKIRLQDGREEVARTENLSKTGVCFSSTQNLHVGERVHVGVGYSESGEVIEEVEARVVWRREYEGGKSALYGVHLEETV
;
A
#
# COMPACT_ATOMS: atom_id res chain seq x y z
N MET A 1 -18.35 -1.83 -10.20
CA MET A 1 -19.05 -2.95 -9.55
C MET A 1 -18.24 -4.20 -9.85
N ILE A 2 -17.57 -4.75 -8.84
CA ILE A 2 -17.18 -6.15 -8.86
C ILE A 2 -18.21 -6.79 -7.95
N ALA A 3 -19.34 -7.15 -8.57
CA ALA A 3 -20.30 -8.05 -7.97
C ALA A 3 -19.82 -9.44 -8.39
N VAL A 4 -19.43 -10.26 -7.43
CA VAL A 4 -19.35 -11.71 -7.64
C VAL A 4 -20.74 -12.22 -7.24
N GLU A 5 -21.50 -12.63 -8.25
CA GLU A 5 -22.85 -13.17 -8.10
C GLU A 5 -22.84 -14.44 -7.25
N ALA A 6 -23.49 -14.39 -6.10
CA ALA A 6 -23.94 -15.59 -5.40
C ALA A 6 -25.23 -16.05 -6.08
N LYS A 7 -25.19 -17.22 -6.73
CA LYS A 7 -26.40 -17.90 -7.21
C LYS A 7 -26.37 -19.36 -6.79
N ASP A 8 -27.32 -19.64 -5.91
CA ASP A 8 -28.04 -20.88 -5.64
C ASP A 8 -27.32 -22.21 -5.93
N LEU A 9 -27.28 -23.08 -4.91
CA LEU A 9 -27.89 -24.40 -5.02
C LEU A 9 -28.08 -25.01 -3.62
N ASN A 10 -29.31 -24.84 -3.14
CA ASN A 10 -29.91 -25.63 -2.07
C ASN A 10 -29.94 -27.12 -2.46
N ARG A 11 -29.24 -27.98 -1.73
CA ARG A 11 -29.59 -29.39 -1.56
C ARG A 11 -28.97 -29.96 -0.28
N ASN A 12 -29.82 -30.20 0.71
CA ASN A 12 -29.51 -30.99 1.88
C ASN A 12 -29.26 -32.46 1.46
N PRO A 13 -28.29 -33.16 2.08
CA PRO A 13 -28.72 -34.33 2.84
C PRO A 13 -28.01 -34.51 4.20
N LYS A 14 -28.69 -35.33 4.99
CA LYS A 14 -28.54 -35.75 6.40
C LYS A 14 -27.20 -36.41 6.80
N PRO A 15 -26.96 -36.60 8.12
CA PRO A 15 -25.66 -36.91 8.70
C PRO A 15 -25.35 -38.42 8.71
N ALA A 16 -24.07 -38.75 8.83
CA ALA A 16 -23.59 -40.09 9.19
C ALA A 16 -22.37 -39.98 10.12
N ASP A 17 -22.65 -40.26 11.39
CA ASP A 17 -21.94 -41.04 12.42
C ASP A 17 -20.42 -41.28 12.42
N GLU A 18 -19.98 -41.45 13.66
CA GLU A 18 -18.66 -41.53 14.30
C GLU A 18 -17.79 -42.73 13.86
N ASP A 19 -16.46 -42.60 13.95
CA ASP A 19 -15.61 -43.40 14.86
C ASP A 19 -14.09 -43.27 14.57
N GLY A 20 -13.30 -43.17 15.65
CA GLY A 20 -12.14 -44.06 15.82
C GLY A 20 -10.71 -43.57 15.50
N MET A 21 -10.08 -42.96 16.50
CA MET A 21 -8.71 -43.26 17.02
C MET A 21 -7.45 -43.32 16.12
N SER A 22 -6.60 -42.30 16.37
CA SER A 22 -5.17 -42.37 16.77
C SER A 22 -4.11 -43.00 15.86
N GLY A 23 -3.23 -42.15 15.33
CA GLY A 23 -1.89 -42.50 14.85
C GLY A 23 -0.93 -41.32 15.03
N GLY A 24 0.16 -41.52 15.76
CA GLY A 24 1.06 -40.47 16.25
C GLY A 24 1.84 -39.75 15.15
N ALA A 25 2.01 -38.43 15.32
CA ALA A 25 2.91 -37.61 14.52
C ALA A 25 3.95 -36.93 15.43
N SER A 26 5.21 -37.17 15.08
CA SER A 26 6.42 -36.65 15.71
C SER A 26 6.39 -35.14 15.89
N LYS A 27 6.82 -34.69 17.07
CA LYS A 27 7.00 -33.27 17.41
C LYS A 27 8.02 -32.62 16.46
N ALA A 28 7.52 -31.89 15.46
CA ALA A 28 8.33 -30.93 14.72
C ALA A 28 8.59 -29.74 15.65
N ASN A 29 9.86 -29.42 15.83
CA ASN A 29 10.33 -28.33 16.67
C ASN A 29 9.89 -26.98 16.06
N PRO A 30 9.26 -26.05 16.80
CA PRO A 30 8.93 -24.73 16.27
C PRO A 30 10.21 -23.97 15.90
N LEU A 31 10.22 -23.35 14.73
CA LEU A 31 11.29 -22.47 14.27
C LEU A 31 11.53 -21.33 15.29
N PRO A 32 12.79 -20.93 15.56
CA PRO A 32 13.07 -19.87 16.52
C PRO A 32 12.52 -18.53 16.03
N ALA A 33 11.82 -17.83 16.93
CA ALA A 33 11.32 -16.47 16.70
C ALA A 33 12.46 -15.53 16.31
N GLU A 34 12.36 -14.94 15.12
CA GLU A 34 13.27 -13.90 14.66
C GLU A 34 13.16 -12.66 15.56
N HIS A 35 14.32 -12.04 15.82
CA HIS A 35 14.46 -10.84 16.64
C HIS A 35 13.45 -9.74 16.24
N PRO A 36 12.87 -8.98 17.21
CA PRO A 36 11.86 -7.99 16.91
C PRO A 36 12.45 -6.91 16.00
N GLU A 37 11.98 -6.87 14.75
CA GLU A 37 12.10 -5.67 13.92
C GLU A 37 11.65 -4.48 14.77
N LYS A 38 12.45 -3.41 14.82
CA LYS A 38 12.03 -2.16 15.47
C LYS A 38 10.64 -1.80 14.96
N LEU A 39 9.62 -2.02 15.81
CA LEU A 39 8.22 -1.79 15.49
C LEU A 39 8.09 -0.37 14.92
N ARG A 40 7.61 -0.31 13.68
CA ARG A 40 7.57 0.94 12.92
C ARG A 40 6.50 1.85 13.53
N ARG A 41 6.86 3.12 13.76
CA ARG A 41 6.03 4.11 14.49
C ARG A 41 4.75 4.52 13.77
N SER A 42 4.66 4.36 12.45
CA SER A 42 3.44 4.61 11.65
C SER A 42 3.46 3.86 10.32
N GLU A 43 2.27 3.61 9.76
CA GLU A 43 2.11 2.95 8.46
C GLU A 43 2.49 3.85 7.29
N ARG A 44 3.01 3.22 6.22
CA ARG A 44 3.37 3.88 4.97
C ARG A 44 2.28 3.67 3.92
N VAL A 45 1.86 4.75 3.31
CA VAL A 45 0.84 4.74 2.26
C VAL A 45 1.47 5.19 0.96
N PHE A 46 1.43 4.32 -0.04
CA PHE A 46 1.84 4.63 -1.41
C PHE A 46 0.75 5.46 -2.08
N ILE A 47 0.89 6.78 -1.97
CA ILE A 47 -0.05 7.75 -2.55
C ILE A 47 0.73 8.89 -3.18
N ARG A 48 0.26 9.29 -4.36
CA ARG A 48 0.74 10.47 -5.06
C ARG A 48 -0.12 11.67 -4.68
N ILE A 49 0.49 12.63 -4.01
CA ILE A 49 -0.09 13.93 -3.69
C ILE A 49 0.74 14.97 -4.43
N PRO A 50 0.15 15.78 -5.33
CA PRO A 50 0.84 16.89 -5.98
C PRO A 50 1.29 17.93 -4.96
N ILE A 51 2.57 18.29 -5.00
CA ILE A 51 3.19 19.24 -4.08
C ILE A 51 4.10 20.21 -4.82
N GLU A 52 4.32 21.39 -4.23
CA GLU A 52 5.41 22.29 -4.59
C GLU A 52 6.47 22.27 -3.50
N VAL A 53 7.74 22.15 -3.87
CA VAL A 53 8.88 22.20 -2.95
C VAL A 53 9.69 23.45 -3.26
N LYS A 54 9.84 24.32 -2.26
CA LYS A 54 10.68 25.52 -2.31
C LYS A 54 11.81 25.41 -1.33
N GLY A 55 12.99 25.86 -1.71
CA GLY A 55 14.15 25.79 -0.84
C GLY A 55 15.37 26.44 -1.45
N ARG A 56 16.52 26.06 -0.89
CA ARG A 56 17.82 26.53 -1.33
C ARG A 56 18.67 25.32 -1.74
N GLU A 57 19.29 25.40 -2.91
CA GLU A 57 20.24 24.37 -3.35
C GLU A 57 21.59 24.55 -2.65
N GLY A 58 22.47 23.53 -2.76
CA GLY A 58 23.80 23.55 -2.17
C GLY A 58 24.73 24.68 -2.66
N ASP A 59 24.42 25.34 -3.78
CA ASP A 59 25.13 26.53 -4.30
C ASP A 59 24.55 27.85 -3.77
N GLY A 60 23.48 27.78 -2.97
CA GLY A 60 22.81 28.92 -2.39
C GLY A 60 21.72 29.54 -3.26
N LYS A 61 21.40 29.00 -4.44
CA LYS A 61 20.27 29.49 -5.25
C LYS A 61 18.93 29.01 -4.70
N LEU A 62 17.92 29.85 -4.84
CA LEU A 62 16.55 29.46 -4.52
C LEU A 62 15.97 28.63 -5.66
N PHE A 63 15.20 27.59 -5.31
CA PHE A 63 14.47 26.79 -6.28
C PHE A 63 12.99 26.68 -5.87
N SER A 64 12.15 26.39 -6.87
CA SER A 64 10.74 26.01 -6.72
C SER A 64 10.48 24.88 -7.69
N GLU A 65 10.13 23.70 -7.21
CA GLU A 65 9.91 22.51 -8.02
C GLU A 65 8.51 21.95 -7.78
N GLN A 66 7.74 21.84 -8.86
CA GLN A 66 6.45 21.17 -8.87
C GLN A 66 6.67 19.66 -9.01
N THR A 67 6.22 18.89 -8.03
CA THR A 67 6.51 17.46 -7.91
C THR A 67 5.38 16.71 -7.18
N ALA A 68 5.63 15.48 -6.74
CA ALA A 68 4.67 14.68 -6.00
C ALA A 68 5.31 13.78 -4.93
N THR A 69 4.51 13.39 -3.94
CA THR A 69 4.85 12.32 -3.01
C THR A 69 4.88 10.96 -3.72
N VAL A 70 5.71 10.05 -3.21
CA VAL A 70 5.77 8.64 -3.61
C VAL A 70 5.19 7.77 -2.50
N VAL A 71 5.59 8.08 -1.26
CA VAL A 71 5.10 7.43 -0.04
C VAL A 71 4.88 8.53 0.99
N ILE A 72 3.81 8.44 1.76
CA ILE A 72 3.61 9.29 2.93
C ILE A 72 3.44 8.44 4.19
N ASN A 73 3.69 9.06 5.33
CA ASN A 73 3.26 8.57 6.64
C ASN A 73 2.85 9.79 7.49
N ARG A 74 2.54 9.56 8.78
CA ARG A 74 2.14 10.65 9.69
C ARG A 74 3.20 11.75 9.82
N HIS A 75 4.47 11.39 9.84
CA HIS A 75 5.58 12.30 10.20
C HIS A 75 6.33 12.86 8.99
N GLY A 76 6.04 12.41 7.77
CA GLY A 76 6.83 12.80 6.62
C GLY A 76 6.43 12.10 5.35
N ALA A 77 7.30 12.20 4.35
CA ALA A 77 7.11 11.62 3.05
C ALA A 77 8.43 11.24 2.38
N ARG A 78 8.31 10.38 1.38
CA ARG A 78 9.29 10.20 0.33
C ARG A 78 8.77 10.96 -0.90
N ILE A 79 9.55 11.90 -1.41
CA ILE A 79 9.16 12.79 -2.50
C ILE A 79 10.13 12.68 -3.67
N ARG A 80 9.67 13.00 -4.88
CA ARG A 80 10.57 13.20 -6.03
C ARG A 80 11.12 14.62 -5.98
N LEU A 81 12.43 14.78 -6.13
CA LEU A 81 13.03 16.11 -6.15
C LEU A 81 14.35 16.10 -6.92
N LYS A 82 14.41 16.86 -8.01
CA LYS A 82 15.60 17.00 -8.86
C LYS A 82 16.59 18.02 -8.31
N ALA A 83 16.11 19.02 -7.60
CA ALA A 83 16.94 20.04 -6.95
C ALA A 83 18.05 19.41 -6.07
N ALA A 84 19.22 20.05 -6.09
CA ALA A 84 20.40 19.57 -5.37
C ALA A 84 20.37 20.00 -3.89
N VAL A 85 19.53 19.34 -3.09
CA VAL A 85 19.44 19.50 -1.63
C VAL A 85 20.42 18.59 -0.89
N ARG A 86 20.61 18.84 0.40
CA ARG A 86 21.44 18.05 1.32
C ARG A 86 20.64 17.60 2.54
N PRO A 87 21.04 16.50 3.20
CA PRO A 87 20.51 16.16 4.52
C PRO A 87 20.59 17.36 5.48
N GLU A 88 19.59 17.47 6.35
CA GLU A 88 19.33 18.59 7.28
C GLU A 88 18.90 19.92 6.64
N ASP A 89 18.88 20.06 5.30
CA ASP A 89 18.30 21.25 4.68
C ASP A 89 16.81 21.36 5.00
N THR A 90 16.34 22.59 5.24
CA THR A 90 14.92 22.88 5.42
C THR A 90 14.31 23.37 4.11
N VAL A 91 13.25 22.70 3.67
CA VAL A 91 12.45 23.05 2.50
C VAL A 91 11.02 23.37 2.92
N SER A 92 10.38 24.27 2.19
CA SER A 92 8.95 24.55 2.33
C SER A 92 8.18 23.68 1.34
N VAL A 93 7.21 22.91 1.83
CA VAL A 93 6.39 22.02 1.00
C VAL A 93 4.95 22.49 1.04
N THR A 94 4.37 22.74 -0.13
CA THR A 94 2.96 23.10 -0.30
C THR A 94 2.18 21.93 -0.88
N ASN A 95 1.14 21.46 -0.18
CA ASN A 95 0.21 20.47 -0.69
C ASN A 95 -0.87 21.15 -1.54
N HIS A 96 -0.94 20.81 -2.81
CA HIS A 96 -1.86 21.47 -3.75
C HIS A 96 -3.32 21.05 -3.58
N GLN A 97 -3.59 19.93 -2.91
CA GLN A 97 -4.95 19.43 -2.71
C GLN A 97 -5.71 20.22 -1.63
N ASN A 98 -5.00 20.80 -0.67
CA ASN A 98 -5.59 21.55 0.44
C ASN A 98 -4.96 22.94 0.66
N SER A 99 -4.01 23.34 -0.20
CA SER A 99 -3.27 24.60 -0.15
C SER A 99 -2.46 24.83 1.13
N MET A 100 -2.23 23.78 1.95
CA MET A 100 -1.42 23.89 3.16
C MET A 100 0.07 23.94 2.80
N THR A 101 0.83 24.73 3.56
CA THR A 101 2.28 24.84 3.42
C THR A 101 2.94 24.62 4.77
N CYS A 102 3.93 23.73 4.84
CA CYS A 102 4.65 23.39 6.07
C CYS A 102 6.15 23.27 5.80
N PRO A 103 7.00 23.55 6.80
CA PRO A 103 8.43 23.30 6.72
C PRO A 103 8.74 21.81 6.90
N PHE A 104 9.62 21.29 6.04
CA PHE A 104 10.13 19.92 6.09
C PHE A 104 11.65 19.94 6.15
N ARG A 105 12.21 18.98 6.88
CA ARG A 105 13.64 18.69 6.87
C ARG A 105 13.95 17.57 5.89
N VAL A 106 14.97 17.77 5.06
CA VAL A 106 15.53 16.72 4.21
C VAL A 106 16.30 15.74 5.08
N VAL A 107 15.92 14.47 5.06
CA VAL A 107 16.55 13.42 5.88
C VAL A 107 17.66 12.74 5.11
N ALA A 108 17.34 12.19 3.93
CA ALA A 108 18.30 11.45 3.12
C ALA A 108 17.86 11.39 1.66
N ARG A 109 18.83 11.26 0.78
CA ARG A 109 18.58 10.85 -0.61
C ARG A 109 18.38 9.34 -0.64
N GLU A 110 17.35 8.90 -1.32
CA GLU A 110 17.08 7.49 -1.52
C GLU A 110 17.97 6.95 -2.64
N ALA A 111 18.79 5.95 -2.33
CA ALA A 111 19.74 5.35 -3.26
C ALA A 111 19.05 4.58 -4.39
N LYS A 112 17.93 3.92 -4.08
CA LYS A 112 17.11 3.20 -5.07
C LYS A 112 15.76 3.86 -5.18
N ALA A 113 15.49 4.54 -6.30
CA ALA A 113 14.22 5.19 -6.53
C ALA A 113 13.08 4.17 -6.69
N LEU A 114 11.97 4.42 -6.00
CA LEU A 114 10.72 3.71 -6.18
C LEU A 114 9.92 4.34 -7.32
N GLY A 115 10.54 5.02 -8.27
CA GLY A 115 9.85 5.86 -9.25
C GLY A 115 10.82 6.41 -10.27
N THR A 116 10.35 7.33 -11.12
CA THR A 116 11.20 7.99 -12.09
C THR A 116 11.89 9.20 -11.46
N GLY A 117 13.22 9.18 -11.41
CA GLY A 117 14.04 10.30 -10.95
C GLY A 117 14.51 10.18 -9.49
N PRO A 118 15.29 11.16 -9.03
CA PRO A 118 15.81 11.20 -7.66
C PRO A 118 14.68 11.36 -6.63
N GLU A 119 14.78 10.59 -5.55
CA GLU A 119 13.83 10.60 -4.45
C GLU A 119 14.52 10.92 -3.13
N TRP A 120 13.79 11.60 -2.25
CA TRP A 120 14.30 12.09 -0.98
C TRP A 120 13.29 11.79 0.13
N GLY A 121 13.80 11.32 1.27
CA GLY A 121 13.06 11.28 2.52
C GLY A 121 13.01 12.68 3.13
N VAL A 122 11.79 13.13 3.47
CA VAL A 122 11.54 14.40 4.14
C VAL A 122 10.69 14.18 5.38
N GLU A 123 11.00 14.90 6.45
CA GLU A 123 10.29 14.86 7.73
C GLU A 123 9.59 16.20 7.96
N CYS A 124 8.31 16.17 8.32
CA CYS A 124 7.55 17.36 8.64
C CYS A 124 8.03 17.92 9.99
N LEU A 125 8.36 19.21 10.04
CA LEU A 125 8.75 19.88 11.28
C LEU A 125 7.54 20.33 12.12
N GLU A 126 6.32 20.18 11.58
CA GLU A 126 5.05 20.51 12.23
C GLU A 126 4.11 19.29 12.23
N PRO A 127 4.41 18.23 13.00
CA PRO A 127 3.72 16.93 12.92
C PRO A 127 2.27 16.94 13.41
N ASP A 128 1.87 17.97 14.17
CA ASP A 128 0.49 18.13 14.66
C ASP A 128 -0.47 18.63 13.58
N LEU A 129 0.07 19.17 12.48
CA LEU A 129 -0.73 19.56 11.33
C LEU A 129 -1.08 18.34 10.51
N ASN A 130 -2.38 18.20 10.18
CA ASN A 130 -2.83 17.22 9.21
C ASN A 130 -2.51 17.67 7.76
N PHE A 131 -1.22 17.84 7.47
CA PHE A 131 -0.69 18.36 6.22
C PHE A 131 -1.16 17.56 4.99
N TRP A 132 -1.20 16.23 5.12
CA TRP A 132 -1.66 15.33 4.06
C TRP A 132 -3.17 15.30 3.87
N GLY A 133 -3.95 15.86 4.80
CA GLY A 133 -5.40 15.71 4.83
C GLY A 133 -5.87 14.27 5.09
N ILE A 134 -4.98 13.41 5.58
CA ILE A 134 -5.23 12.01 5.93
C ILE A 134 -4.90 11.84 7.40
N SER A 135 -5.90 11.48 8.21
CA SER A 135 -5.67 11.11 9.60
C SER A 135 -5.02 9.73 9.67
N PHE A 136 -3.92 9.63 10.42
CA PHE A 136 -3.26 8.37 10.74
C PHE A 136 -3.52 8.08 12.22
N PRO A 137 -4.20 6.97 12.57
CA PRO A 137 -4.42 6.61 13.95
C PRO A 137 -3.09 6.38 14.66
N GLU A 138 -3.01 6.79 15.92
CA GLU A 138 -1.88 6.44 16.78
C GLU A 138 -1.88 4.95 17.02
N LYS A 139 -0.82 4.27 16.56
CA LYS A 139 -0.56 2.91 17.04
C LYS A 139 -0.18 3.05 18.50
N ILE A 140 -1.13 2.80 19.40
CA ILE A 140 -0.84 2.66 20.82
C ILE A 140 0.10 1.44 20.92
N ILE A 141 1.39 1.71 21.07
CA ILE A 141 2.38 0.66 21.39
C ILE A 141 2.14 0.37 22.87
N GLU A 142 1.20 -0.54 23.15
CA GLU A 142 1.09 -1.09 24.49
C GLU A 142 2.43 -1.80 24.81
N PRO A 143 3.00 -1.62 26.03
CA PRO A 143 4.29 -2.19 26.41
C PRO A 143 4.30 -3.72 26.49
N THR A 144 3.15 -4.36 26.27
CA THR A 144 3.01 -5.80 26.17
C THR A 144 2.93 -6.16 24.68
N PRO A 145 3.64 -7.19 24.19
CA PRO A 145 3.35 -7.78 22.88
C PRO A 145 1.99 -8.49 22.97
N THR A 146 0.91 -7.73 23.06
CA THR A 146 -0.43 -8.21 22.75
C THR A 146 -0.34 -8.60 21.28
N PRO A 147 -0.59 -9.87 20.90
CA PRO A 147 -0.55 -10.28 19.51
C PRO A 147 -1.40 -9.29 18.73
N THR A 148 -0.77 -8.57 17.81
CA THR A 148 -1.42 -7.66 16.88
C THR A 148 -2.62 -8.42 16.36
N VAL A 149 -3.84 -7.94 16.64
CA VAL A 149 -5.07 -8.69 16.32
C VAL A 149 -4.93 -9.18 14.87
N PRO A 150 -4.79 -10.50 14.63
CA PRO A 150 -4.40 -11.04 13.32
C PRO A 150 -5.39 -10.63 12.21
N ASP A 151 -6.60 -10.23 12.62
CA ASP A 151 -7.76 -10.03 11.79
C ASP A 151 -8.08 -8.55 11.51
N SER A 152 -7.11 -7.65 11.69
CA SER A 152 -7.27 -6.23 11.38
C SER A 152 -6.70 -5.84 10.01
N VAL A 153 -7.46 -5.01 9.28
CA VAL A 153 -7.16 -4.55 7.93
C VAL A 153 -6.98 -3.04 7.93
N ASP A 154 -5.80 -2.55 7.57
CA ASP A 154 -5.57 -1.12 7.41
C ASP A 154 -6.04 -0.66 6.02
N ALA A 155 -6.93 0.33 5.99
CA ALA A 155 -7.55 0.83 4.77
C ALA A 155 -7.57 2.36 4.73
N LEU A 156 -7.25 2.95 3.58
CA LEU A 156 -7.55 4.36 3.34
C LEU A 156 -9.04 4.50 3.07
N LEU A 157 -9.73 5.26 3.91
CA LEU A 157 -11.15 5.54 3.80
C LEU A 157 -11.40 7.03 3.50
N GLU A 158 -12.54 7.29 2.88
CA GLU A 158 -13.04 8.64 2.60
C GLU A 158 -14.50 8.78 3.02
N CYS A 159 -14.80 9.86 3.76
CA CYS A 159 -16.15 10.22 4.14
C CYS A 159 -16.92 10.73 2.92
N SER A 160 -18.10 10.16 2.66
CA SER A 160 -18.94 10.55 1.52
C SER A 160 -19.53 11.95 1.66
N ALA A 161 -19.65 12.48 2.88
CA ALA A 161 -20.26 13.77 3.16
C ALA A 161 -19.27 14.94 3.04
N CYS A 162 -18.12 14.87 3.71
CA CYS A 162 -17.16 15.98 3.81
C CYS A 162 -15.81 15.70 3.13
N ARG A 163 -15.64 14.53 2.51
CA ARG A 163 -14.39 14.08 1.85
C ARG A 163 -13.19 13.97 2.78
N SER A 164 -13.37 13.99 4.09
CA SER A 164 -12.27 13.74 5.04
C SER A 164 -11.72 12.33 4.84
N ARG A 165 -10.39 12.19 4.87
CA ARG A 165 -9.71 10.92 4.65
C ARG A 165 -9.03 10.44 5.94
N GLU A 166 -9.03 9.13 6.13
CA GLU A 166 -8.47 8.45 7.30
C GLU A 166 -7.83 7.14 6.85
N PHE A 167 -6.62 6.85 7.31
CA PHE A 167 -6.01 5.53 7.16
C PHE A 167 -6.43 4.66 8.37
N ALA A 168 -7.62 4.10 8.30
CA ALA A 168 -8.28 3.44 9.42
C ALA A 168 -7.84 1.98 9.57
N GLN A 169 -7.79 1.50 10.81
CA GLN A 169 -7.73 0.08 11.12
C GLN A 169 -9.17 -0.45 11.21
N LEU A 170 -9.48 -1.45 10.39
CA LEU A 170 -10.80 -2.10 10.34
C LEU A 170 -10.73 -3.49 10.95
N THR A 171 -11.80 -3.91 11.60
CA THR A 171 -12.05 -5.33 11.88
C THR A 171 -12.34 -6.07 10.58
N LEU A 172 -12.20 -7.40 10.60
CA LEU A 172 -12.50 -8.22 9.43
C LEU A 172 -13.95 -8.08 8.96
N ASP A 173 -14.91 -7.94 9.89
CA ASP A 173 -16.33 -7.79 9.57
C ASP A 173 -16.64 -6.42 8.94
N GLU A 174 -16.04 -5.34 9.44
CA GLU A 174 -16.14 -4.02 8.83
C GLU A 174 -15.54 -4.02 7.42
N TYR A 175 -14.39 -4.67 7.24
CA TYR A 175 -13.78 -4.85 5.92
C TYR A 175 -14.71 -5.64 4.98
N ARG A 176 -15.25 -6.77 5.41
CA ARG A 176 -16.20 -7.59 4.62
C ARG A 176 -17.44 -6.79 4.23
N GLN A 177 -18.01 -6.03 5.16
CA GLN A 177 -19.13 -5.14 4.88
C GLN A 177 -18.74 -4.09 3.83
N LEU A 178 -17.59 -3.45 4.00
CA LEU A 178 -17.11 -2.43 3.08
C LEU A 178 -16.80 -3.01 1.70
N ALA A 179 -16.22 -4.21 1.61
CA ALA A 179 -15.90 -4.89 0.36
C ALA A 179 -17.15 -5.34 -0.40
N SER A 180 -18.18 -5.82 0.31
CA SER A 180 -19.42 -6.30 -0.30
C SER A 180 -20.39 -5.17 -0.66
N THR A 181 -20.53 -4.17 0.21
CA THR A 181 -21.52 -3.09 0.04
C THR A 181 -20.93 -1.79 -0.48
N MET A 182 -19.60 -1.67 -0.57
CA MET A 182 -18.86 -0.44 -0.93
C MET A 182 -19.14 0.75 0.01
N ARG A 183 -19.69 0.48 1.20
CA ARG A 183 -20.03 1.48 2.22
C ARG A 183 -19.86 0.92 3.62
N LEU A 184 -19.42 1.77 4.54
CA LEU A 184 -19.35 1.48 5.97
C LEU A 184 -19.79 2.71 6.77
N GLU A 185 -20.71 2.55 7.73
CA GLU A 185 -21.15 3.65 8.59
C GLU A 185 -20.15 3.85 9.74
N ARG A 186 -19.55 5.04 9.84
CA ARG A 186 -18.59 5.38 10.89
C ARG A 186 -18.73 6.83 11.32
N HIS A 187 -18.36 7.13 12.56
CA HIS A 187 -18.29 8.49 13.05
C HIS A 187 -17.24 9.30 12.26
N CYS A 188 -17.62 10.47 11.76
CA CYS A 188 -16.71 11.39 11.11
C CYS A 188 -16.38 12.56 12.04
N PRO A 189 -15.12 12.71 12.50
CA PRO A 189 -14.72 13.81 13.38
C PRO A 189 -14.94 15.21 12.77
N ARG A 190 -14.87 15.33 11.44
CA ARG A 190 -15.12 16.59 10.73
C ARG A 190 -16.61 16.94 10.65
N CYS A 191 -17.47 15.94 10.47
CA CYS A 191 -18.92 16.15 10.44
C CYS A 191 -19.56 16.19 11.84
N GLY A 192 -18.91 15.59 12.83
CA GLY A 192 -19.47 15.41 14.18
C GLY A 192 -20.62 14.39 14.24
N ALA A 193 -20.78 13.53 13.23
CA ALA A 193 -21.88 12.57 13.12
C ALA A 193 -21.44 11.27 12.43
N ASN A 194 -22.27 10.24 12.53
CA ASN A 194 -22.10 9.02 11.74
C ASN A 194 -22.41 9.32 10.27
N THR A 195 -21.51 8.91 9.39
CA THR A 195 -21.63 9.11 7.95
C THR A 195 -21.24 7.84 7.22
N ALA A 196 -21.66 7.73 5.95
CA ALA A 196 -21.20 6.71 5.05
C ALA A 196 -19.74 6.94 4.61
N TRP A 197 -18.88 5.93 4.81
CA TRP A 197 -17.49 5.89 4.36
C TRP A 197 -17.30 4.86 3.26
N SER A 198 -16.33 5.10 2.37
CA SER A 198 -15.96 4.19 1.28
C SER A 198 -14.44 4.10 1.17
N PHE A 199 -13.91 3.16 0.38
CA PHE A 199 -12.48 3.12 0.08
C PHE A 199 -12.01 4.42 -0.59
N GLY A 200 -10.99 5.04 -0.01
CA GLY A 200 -10.30 6.19 -0.58
C GLY A 200 -9.33 5.74 -1.69
N PHE A 201 -9.40 6.41 -2.84
CA PHE A 201 -8.55 6.06 -3.97
C PHE A 201 -7.18 6.74 -3.88
N VAL A 202 -6.11 5.99 -4.13
CA VAL A 202 -4.79 6.58 -4.34
C VAL A 202 -4.64 6.96 -5.81
N GLU A 203 -4.33 8.22 -6.07
CA GLU A 203 -4.10 8.71 -7.42
C GLU A 203 -2.86 8.00 -8.00
N ALA A 204 -3.01 7.44 -9.20
CA ALA A 204 -1.90 6.79 -9.90
C ALA A 204 -0.99 7.85 -10.54
N GLU A 205 0.25 7.47 -10.84
CA GLU A 205 1.13 8.28 -11.68
C GLU A 205 0.48 8.46 -13.06
N GLU A 206 -0.08 9.64 -13.34
CA GLU A 206 -0.14 10.12 -14.72
C GLU A 206 1.29 10.54 -15.08
N GLU A 207 1.95 9.72 -15.90
CA GLU A 207 3.07 10.21 -16.69
C GLU A 207 2.48 11.24 -17.66
N THR A 208 2.59 12.52 -17.32
CA THR A 208 2.42 13.59 -18.30
C THR A 208 3.40 13.31 -19.44
N PRO A 209 2.96 13.29 -20.72
CA PRO A 209 3.90 13.22 -21.84
C PRO A 209 4.74 14.48 -21.82
N GLY A 210 5.93 14.40 -21.22
CA GLY A 210 6.93 15.44 -21.35
C GLY A 210 7.34 15.54 -22.81
N GLN A 211 7.30 16.76 -23.36
CA GLN A 211 7.86 17.11 -24.66
C GLN A 211 9.28 16.53 -24.78
N VAL A 212 9.41 15.43 -25.50
CA VAL A 212 10.69 14.95 -26.01
C VAL A 212 11.05 15.82 -27.20
N SER A 213 12.09 16.64 -27.03
CA SER A 213 12.89 17.14 -28.14
C SER A 213 13.38 15.94 -28.95
N ALA A 214 13.13 15.98 -30.26
CA ALA A 214 13.46 14.93 -31.20
C ALA A 214 14.94 14.49 -31.09
N GLY A 215 15.13 13.20 -30.81
CA GLY A 215 16.43 12.53 -30.78
C GLY A 215 16.21 11.03 -30.66
N GLU A 216 16.42 10.32 -31.76
CA GLU A 216 16.10 8.91 -31.98
C GLU A 216 16.83 7.97 -31.00
N PHE A 217 16.07 7.25 -30.17
CA PHE A 217 16.44 5.91 -29.68
C PHE A 217 15.18 5.06 -29.59
N ARG A 218 15.10 4.06 -30.47
CA ARG A 218 14.02 3.07 -30.55
C ARG A 218 14.32 1.95 -29.55
N GLY A 219 13.75 2.06 -28.35
CA GLY A 219 13.58 0.97 -27.40
C GLY A 219 12.14 1.02 -26.91
N GLU A 220 11.40 -0.07 -27.09
CA GLU A 220 9.99 -0.19 -26.72
C GLU A 220 9.83 -0.10 -25.19
N SER A 221 9.72 1.11 -24.66
CA SER A 221 9.13 1.33 -23.35
C SER A 221 7.61 1.29 -23.52
N GLY A 222 7.02 0.18 -23.11
CA GLY A 222 5.56 0.04 -22.99
C GLY A 222 5.05 1.06 -21.97
N ALA A 223 4.71 2.25 -22.44
CA ALA A 223 4.03 3.29 -21.68
C ALA A 223 2.73 2.69 -21.14
N GLU A 224 2.73 2.37 -19.85
CA GLU A 224 1.61 1.67 -19.24
C GLU A 224 0.45 2.64 -19.04
N ARG A 225 -0.47 2.64 -20.02
CA ARG A 225 -1.71 3.42 -20.04
C ARG A 225 -2.71 2.86 -19.03
N ARG A 226 -2.60 3.21 -17.75
CA ARG A 226 -3.42 2.62 -16.67
C ARG A 226 -4.70 3.44 -16.38
N ARG A 227 -5.87 2.79 -16.43
CA ARG A 227 -7.22 3.39 -16.24
C ARG A 227 -7.94 3.00 -14.93
N ALA A 228 -7.35 2.15 -14.08
CA ALA A 228 -8.04 1.61 -12.90
C ALA A 228 -7.71 2.37 -11.61
N LYS A 229 -8.75 2.74 -10.84
CA LYS A 229 -8.59 3.36 -9.52
C LYS A 229 -8.01 2.36 -8.53
N ARG A 230 -6.99 2.76 -7.76
CA ARG A 230 -6.33 1.94 -6.73
C ARG A 230 -6.81 2.33 -5.35
N VAL A 231 -6.87 1.37 -4.44
CA VAL A 231 -7.15 1.60 -3.02
C VAL A 231 -5.93 1.20 -2.20
N ALA A 232 -5.59 1.98 -1.18
CA ALA A 232 -4.56 1.59 -0.22
C ALA A 232 -5.20 0.70 0.83
N LEU A 233 -4.91 -0.60 0.75
CA LEU A 233 -5.46 -1.63 1.61
C LEU A 233 -4.35 -2.61 1.96
N LYS A 234 -4.18 -2.93 3.25
CA LYS A 234 -3.18 -3.88 3.75
C LYS A 234 -3.85 -5.21 4.11
N LEU A 235 -3.99 -6.09 3.11
CA LEU A 235 -4.47 -7.46 3.29
C LEU A 235 -3.29 -8.44 3.28
N PRO A 236 -3.40 -9.60 3.95
CA PRO A 236 -2.53 -10.72 3.68
C PRO A 236 -2.58 -11.09 2.19
N VAL A 237 -1.41 -11.39 1.63
CA VAL A 237 -1.29 -11.91 0.28
C VAL A 237 -0.38 -13.12 0.29
N LYS A 238 -0.90 -14.26 -0.16
CA LYS A 238 -0.14 -15.48 -0.41
C LYS A 238 0.42 -15.40 -1.83
N ILE A 239 1.72 -15.58 -1.96
CA ILE A 239 2.46 -15.56 -3.22
C ILE A 239 3.05 -16.95 -3.41
N ARG A 240 2.69 -17.64 -4.49
CA ARG A 240 3.24 -18.94 -4.85
C ARG A 240 3.99 -18.83 -6.17
N LEU A 241 5.28 -19.17 -6.13
CA LEU A 241 6.19 -19.17 -7.28
C LEU A 241 5.97 -20.43 -8.12
N GLN A 242 6.46 -20.41 -9.36
CA GLN A 242 6.34 -21.55 -10.27
C GLN A 242 7.10 -22.80 -9.79
N ASP A 243 8.16 -22.61 -9.01
CA ASP A 243 8.94 -23.69 -8.41
C ASP A 243 8.30 -24.28 -7.14
N GLY A 244 7.12 -23.81 -6.77
CA GLY A 244 6.36 -24.28 -5.61
C GLY A 244 6.70 -23.59 -4.30
N ARG A 245 7.68 -22.67 -4.27
CA ARG A 245 7.93 -21.86 -3.06
C ARG A 245 6.76 -20.92 -2.78
N GLU A 246 6.48 -20.72 -1.50
CA GLU A 246 5.40 -19.84 -1.04
C GLU A 246 5.94 -18.77 -0.08
N GLU A 247 5.40 -17.55 -0.18
CA GLU A 247 5.63 -16.45 0.76
C GLU A 247 4.28 -15.81 1.11
N VAL A 248 4.10 -15.46 2.38
CA VAL A 248 2.98 -14.62 2.80
C VAL A 248 3.50 -13.22 3.09
N ALA A 249 2.90 -12.22 2.45
CA ALA A 249 3.22 -10.82 2.61
C ALA A 249 1.95 -10.00 2.87
N ARG A 250 2.06 -8.66 2.81
CA ARG A 250 0.92 -7.76 2.82
C ARG A 250 0.84 -6.93 1.54
N THR A 251 -0.39 -6.65 1.11
CA THR A 251 -0.64 -5.74 -0.02
C THR A 251 -0.32 -4.30 0.38
N GLU A 252 0.18 -3.52 -0.56
CA GLU A 252 0.46 -2.09 -0.42
C GLU A 252 -0.65 -1.25 -1.04
N ASN A 253 -1.17 -1.72 -2.18
CA ASN A 253 -2.37 -1.20 -2.84
C ASN A 253 -3.00 -2.29 -3.73
N LEU A 254 -4.28 -2.10 -4.05
CA LEU A 254 -5.09 -3.02 -4.86
C LEU A 254 -5.88 -2.27 -5.93
N SER A 255 -6.15 -2.93 -7.05
CA SER A 255 -7.06 -2.49 -8.10
C SER A 255 -7.82 -3.68 -8.66
N LYS A 256 -8.79 -3.44 -9.56
CA LYS A 256 -9.52 -4.53 -10.25
C LYS A 256 -8.59 -5.51 -10.97
N THR A 257 -7.47 -5.03 -11.51
CA THR A 257 -6.63 -5.79 -12.45
C THR A 257 -5.22 -6.03 -11.93
N GLY A 258 -4.94 -5.75 -10.67
CA GLY A 258 -3.57 -5.79 -10.19
C GLY A 258 -3.43 -5.56 -8.69
N VAL A 259 -2.35 -6.14 -8.17
CA VAL A 259 -1.97 -6.16 -6.76
C VAL A 259 -0.55 -5.60 -6.65
N CYS A 260 -0.30 -4.81 -5.62
CA CYS A 260 1.02 -4.34 -5.26
C CYS A 260 1.40 -4.91 -3.90
N PHE A 261 2.59 -5.49 -3.75
CA PHE A 261 3.06 -6.05 -2.48
C PHE A 261 4.58 -5.95 -2.37
N SER A 262 5.08 -6.03 -1.14
CA SER A 262 6.51 -6.13 -0.84
C SER A 262 6.87 -7.60 -0.63
N SER A 263 7.96 -8.09 -1.24
CA SER A 263 8.39 -9.49 -1.14
C SER A 263 9.91 -9.58 -1.01
N THR A 264 10.38 -10.59 -0.28
CA THR A 264 11.81 -10.94 -0.16
C THR A 264 12.29 -11.81 -1.32
N GLN A 265 11.37 -12.41 -2.07
CA GLN A 265 11.70 -13.18 -3.26
C GLN A 265 12.23 -12.25 -4.36
N ASN A 266 13.12 -12.80 -5.18
CA ASN A 266 13.75 -12.10 -6.30
C ASN A 266 12.97 -12.34 -7.60
N LEU A 267 11.76 -11.79 -7.69
CA LEU A 267 10.91 -11.97 -8.87
C LEU A 267 11.38 -11.07 -10.03
N HIS A 268 11.25 -11.55 -11.26
CA HIS A 268 11.63 -10.83 -12.47
C HIS A 268 10.40 -10.28 -13.21
N VAL A 269 10.57 -9.16 -13.92
CA VAL A 269 9.51 -8.61 -14.77
C VAL A 269 9.17 -9.62 -15.87
N GLY A 270 7.88 -9.87 -16.08
CA GLY A 270 7.36 -10.89 -16.99
C GLY A 270 7.17 -12.27 -16.35
N GLU A 271 7.72 -12.52 -15.16
CA GLU A 271 7.54 -13.76 -14.42
C GLU A 271 6.07 -13.93 -13.99
N ARG A 272 5.56 -15.17 -14.01
CA ARG A 272 4.20 -15.49 -13.57
C ARG A 272 4.25 -16.13 -12.18
N VAL A 273 3.35 -15.69 -11.31
CA VAL A 273 3.17 -16.16 -9.93
C VAL A 273 1.68 -16.39 -9.68
N HIS A 274 1.35 -17.21 -8.70
CA HIS A 274 -0.02 -17.32 -8.21
C HIS A 274 -0.19 -16.45 -6.97
N VAL A 275 -1.29 -15.70 -6.91
CA VAL A 275 -1.54 -14.73 -5.84
C VAL A 275 -2.94 -14.97 -5.25
N GLY A 276 -3.00 -15.21 -3.95
CA GLY A 276 -4.24 -15.24 -3.16
C GLY A 276 -4.29 -14.05 -2.21
N VAL A 277 -5.32 -13.22 -2.29
CA VAL A 277 -5.46 -11.99 -1.47
C VAL A 277 -6.60 -12.14 -0.48
N GLY A 278 -6.35 -11.81 0.79
CA GLY A 278 -7.36 -11.81 1.84
C GLY A 278 -7.11 -12.87 2.90
N TYR A 279 -8.16 -13.20 3.65
CA TYR A 279 -8.14 -14.17 4.73
C TYR A 279 -8.86 -15.44 4.27
N SER A 280 -8.29 -16.61 4.56
CA SER A 280 -9.05 -17.87 4.49
C SER A 280 -10.00 -17.91 5.69
N GLU A 281 -11.29 -18.15 5.45
CA GLU A 281 -12.15 -18.62 6.54
C GLU A 281 -11.65 -19.98 7.01
N SER A 282 -11.93 -20.36 8.25
CA SER A 282 -11.43 -21.56 8.89
C SER A 282 -11.71 -22.83 8.06
N GLY A 283 -10.75 -23.21 7.20
CA GLY A 283 -10.81 -24.36 6.30
C GLY A 283 -11.00 -24.04 4.81
N GLU A 284 -11.29 -22.79 4.42
CA GLU A 284 -11.43 -22.41 3.00
C GLU A 284 -10.08 -22.09 2.36
N VAL A 285 -9.88 -22.58 1.13
CA VAL A 285 -8.70 -22.27 0.33
C VAL A 285 -8.87 -20.87 -0.26
N ILE A 286 -7.95 -19.95 0.03
CA ILE A 286 -7.91 -18.64 -0.63
C ILE A 286 -7.77 -18.89 -2.13
N GLU A 287 -8.71 -18.38 -2.93
CA GLU A 287 -8.64 -18.48 -4.38
C GLU A 287 -7.35 -17.82 -4.88
N GLU A 288 -6.51 -18.60 -5.57
CA GLU A 288 -5.26 -18.12 -6.12
C GLU A 288 -5.44 -17.84 -7.61
N VAL A 289 -5.16 -16.60 -8.00
CA VAL A 289 -5.24 -16.14 -9.39
C VAL A 289 -3.83 -16.07 -9.96
N GLU A 290 -3.65 -16.49 -11.21
CA GLU A 290 -2.36 -16.31 -11.90
C GLU A 290 -2.13 -14.83 -12.19
N ALA A 291 -0.91 -14.37 -11.94
CA ALA A 291 -0.54 -12.98 -12.08
C ALA A 291 0.85 -12.84 -12.69
N ARG A 292 1.05 -11.79 -13.47
CA ARG A 292 2.35 -11.48 -14.10
C ARG A 292 2.99 -10.26 -13.45
N VAL A 293 4.26 -10.37 -13.10
CA VAL A 293 5.06 -9.24 -12.60
C VAL A 293 5.21 -8.22 -13.72
N VAL A 294 4.68 -7.01 -13.52
CA VAL A 294 4.76 -5.92 -14.51
C VAL A 294 5.88 -4.93 -14.21
N TRP A 295 6.22 -4.75 -12.93
CA TRP A 295 7.35 -3.93 -12.52
C TRP A 295 7.88 -4.37 -11.15
N ARG A 296 9.14 -4.02 -10.89
CA ARG A 296 9.84 -4.23 -9.62
C ARG A 296 10.58 -2.96 -9.23
N ARG A 297 10.57 -2.62 -7.93
CA ARG A 297 11.28 -1.48 -7.35
C ARG A 297 11.91 -1.93 -6.03
N GLU A 298 13.22 -1.88 -5.91
CA GLU A 298 13.93 -2.39 -4.73
C GLU A 298 13.96 -1.37 -3.59
N TYR A 299 13.79 -1.84 -2.34
CA TYR A 299 14.00 -1.00 -1.17
C TYR A 299 15.49 -0.84 -0.84
N GLU A 300 15.79 0.21 -0.08
CA GLU A 300 17.11 0.36 0.53
C GLU A 300 17.42 -0.80 1.49
N GLY A 301 18.64 -1.31 1.42
CA GLY A 301 19.08 -2.48 2.20
C GLY A 301 18.88 -3.83 1.49
N GLY A 302 18.19 -3.88 0.35
CA GLY A 302 18.16 -5.03 -0.57
C GLY A 302 17.51 -6.32 -0.04
N LYS A 303 16.92 -6.29 1.16
CA LYS A 303 16.25 -7.46 1.76
C LYS A 303 14.89 -7.77 1.16
N SER A 304 14.25 -6.77 0.56
CA SER A 304 12.96 -6.91 -0.11
C SER A 304 12.80 -5.90 -1.24
N ALA A 305 11.88 -6.18 -2.16
CA ALA A 305 11.48 -5.30 -3.23
C ALA A 305 9.96 -5.17 -3.29
N LEU A 306 9.50 -4.05 -3.82
CA LEU A 306 8.12 -3.77 -4.15
C LEU A 306 7.83 -4.29 -5.55
N TYR A 307 6.73 -5.02 -5.69
CA TYR A 307 6.28 -5.60 -6.94
C TYR A 307 4.88 -5.11 -7.27
N GLY A 308 4.66 -4.79 -8.54
CA GLY A 308 3.33 -4.69 -9.11
C GLY A 308 3.08 -5.89 -10.00
N VAL A 309 1.96 -6.56 -9.77
CA VAL A 309 1.51 -7.68 -10.60
C VAL A 309 0.20 -7.34 -11.28
N HIS A 310 0.03 -7.82 -12.51
CA HIS A 310 -1.22 -7.81 -13.23
C HIS A 310 -1.92 -9.16 -13.04
N LEU A 311 -3.17 -9.14 -12.59
CA LEU A 311 -3.99 -10.35 -12.47
C LEU A 311 -4.45 -10.76 -13.87
N GLU A 312 -4.19 -12.01 -14.24
CA GLU A 312 -4.66 -12.56 -15.51
C GLU A 312 -6.11 -13.03 -15.32
N GLU A 313 -7.02 -12.62 -16.21
CA GLU A 313 -8.42 -13.04 -16.13
C GLU A 313 -8.51 -14.56 -16.34
N THR A 314 -9.16 -15.26 -15.41
CA THR A 314 -9.60 -16.64 -15.63
C THR A 314 -10.71 -16.61 -16.69
N VAL A 315 -10.40 -17.06 -17.91
CA VAL A 315 -11.35 -17.16 -19.04
C VAL A 315 -12.39 -18.24 -18.78
#